data_AF-A0A1I8ET28-F1
#
_entry.id   AF-A0A1I8ET28-F1
#
_cell.length_a   1.000
_cell.length_b   1.000
_cell.length_c   1.000
_cell.angle_alpha   90.00
_cell.angle_beta   90.00
_cell.angle_gamma   90.00
#
_symmetry.space_group_name_H-M   'P 1'
#
loop_
_entity.id
_entity.type
_entity.pdbx_description
1 polymer ?
#
loop_
_entity_poly.entity_id
_entity_poly.type
_entity_poly.pdbx_seq_one_letter_code
_entity_poly.pdbx_strand_id
1 'polypeptide(L)'
;RLFAVIRFESVVHEVSYPSRHFILKVFQCLQGDLHEKMYTGIPRYYNFHNWFDDRAWYPLGRIIGGTIYRGLMLTSALIHRILHFVHFTLHVREICVFLASLFSSFTVLITYVLTKELKDDAAGLTAASMIAIVPGYISRSVAGSYDNEGIAILCMLFTYYLWIKFSSFTFTEASGDSISGFYGISGI
;
A
#
# COMPACT_ATOMS: atom_id res chain seq x y z
N ARG A 1 10.19 4.82 12.99
CA ARG A 1 8.72 4.87 13.27
C ARG A 1 8.28 3.82 14.32
N LEU A 2 9.20 3.32 15.16
CA LEU A 2 8.98 2.18 16.06
C LEU A 2 8.83 2.57 17.54
N PHE A 3 8.92 3.86 17.88
CA PHE A 3 8.93 4.30 19.28
C PHE A 3 7.72 3.84 20.10
N ALA A 4 6.53 3.74 19.49
CA ALA A 4 5.33 3.22 20.16
C ALA A 4 5.48 1.72 20.51
N VAL A 5 6.05 0.92 19.62
CA VAL A 5 6.27 -0.52 19.82
C VAL A 5 7.46 -0.82 20.74
N ILE A 6 8.41 0.09 20.86
CA ILE A 6 9.54 -0.06 21.81
C ILE A 6 9.11 0.30 23.23
N ARG A 7 8.29 1.36 23.37
CA ARG A 7 7.82 1.83 24.69
C ARG A 7 6.65 1.02 25.24
N PHE A 8 5.78 0.52 24.36
CA PHE A 8 4.58 -0.26 24.70
C PHE A 8 4.60 -1.61 23.96
N GLU A 9 3.51 -2.38 24.03
CA GLU A 9 3.40 -3.66 23.32
C GLU A 9 3.09 -3.47 21.81
N SER A 10 3.42 -4.49 20.98
CA SER A 10 3.07 -4.55 19.55
C SER A 10 1.56 -4.78 19.34
N VAL A 11 0.79 -3.75 19.65
CA VAL A 11 -0.66 -3.71 19.49
C VAL A 11 -1.02 -2.64 18.46
N VAL A 12 -2.19 -2.81 17.83
CA VAL A 12 -2.74 -1.79 16.93
C VAL A 12 -3.41 -0.71 17.78
N HIS A 13 -2.87 0.51 17.72
CA HIS A 13 -3.18 1.59 18.67
C HIS A 13 -4.25 2.57 18.18
N GLU A 14 -4.39 2.76 16.87
CA GLU A 14 -5.40 3.65 16.30
C GLU A 14 -6.62 2.85 15.84
N VAL A 15 -7.66 2.93 16.66
CA VAL A 15 -8.99 2.38 16.40
C VAL A 15 -9.79 3.45 15.66
N SER A 16 -9.62 3.55 14.35
CA SER A 16 -10.85 3.72 13.56
C SER A 16 -11.75 2.56 14.00
N TYR A 17 -12.99 2.83 14.40
CA TYR A 17 -13.94 1.86 14.96
C TYR A 17 -14.03 0.47 14.26
N PRO A 18 -13.50 0.23 13.04
CA PRO A 18 -13.26 -1.11 12.50
C PRO A 18 -12.03 -1.92 12.98
N SER A 19 -10.98 -1.36 13.60
CA SER A 19 -9.62 -1.96 13.56
C SER A 19 -9.47 -3.38 14.16
N ARG A 20 -10.08 -3.68 15.31
CA ARG A 20 -10.05 -5.04 15.91
C ARG A 20 -10.79 -6.07 15.05
N HIS A 21 -11.91 -5.67 14.46
CA HIS A 21 -12.65 -6.48 13.50
C HIS A 21 -11.93 -6.53 12.14
N PHE A 22 -11.22 -5.48 11.73
CA PHE A 22 -10.47 -5.39 10.47
C PHE A 22 -9.25 -6.31 10.47
N ILE A 23 -8.55 -6.45 11.60
CA ILE A 23 -7.47 -7.44 11.77
C ILE A 23 -8.05 -8.86 11.74
N LEU A 24 -9.17 -9.11 12.43
CA LEU A 24 -9.92 -10.38 12.32
C LEU A 24 -10.40 -10.66 10.88
N LYS A 25 -10.70 -9.63 10.09
CA LYS A 25 -11.14 -9.71 8.68
C LYS A 25 -9.98 -9.95 7.72
N VAL A 26 -8.83 -9.33 7.97
CA VAL A 26 -7.56 -9.65 7.31
C VAL A 26 -7.18 -11.09 7.61
N PHE A 27 -7.32 -11.51 8.87
CA PHE A 27 -7.23 -12.91 9.29
C PHE A 27 -8.29 -13.79 8.62
N GLN A 28 -9.54 -13.39 8.39
CA GLN A 28 -10.52 -14.22 7.66
C GLN A 28 -10.23 -14.28 6.14
N CYS A 29 -9.72 -13.20 5.55
CA CYS A 29 -9.17 -13.20 4.18
C CYS A 29 -7.94 -14.11 4.05
N LEU A 30 -7.15 -14.23 5.13
CA LEU A 30 -5.88 -14.96 5.20
C LEU A 30 -6.01 -16.42 5.64
N GLN A 31 -6.50 -16.61 6.87
CA GLN A 31 -6.81 -17.86 7.54
C GLN A 31 -8.18 -18.39 7.10
N GLY A 32 -8.24 -18.81 5.85
CA GLY A 32 -8.80 -20.13 5.60
C GLY A 32 -7.86 -21.21 6.16
N ASP A 33 -7.57 -21.18 7.46
CA ASP A 33 -6.79 -22.23 8.12
C ASP A 33 -7.72 -23.29 8.70
N LEU A 34 -7.58 -24.45 8.07
CA LEU A 34 -8.13 -25.78 8.31
C LEU A 34 -9.64 -26.06 8.14
N HIS A 35 -10.58 -25.31 8.71
CA HIS A 35 -11.95 -25.86 8.81
C HIS A 35 -12.87 -25.66 7.59
N GLU A 36 -12.66 -24.62 6.77
CA GLU A 36 -13.56 -24.29 5.64
C GLU A 36 -13.06 -24.76 4.27
N LYS A 37 -11.81 -25.25 4.17
CA LYS A 37 -11.26 -25.77 2.90
C LYS A 37 -11.99 -27.02 2.38
N MET A 38 -12.80 -27.68 3.21
CA MET A 38 -13.36 -29.01 2.90
C MET A 38 -14.76 -28.98 2.25
N TYR A 39 -15.49 -27.86 2.29
CA TYR A 39 -16.93 -27.91 1.98
C TYR A 39 -17.43 -27.11 0.77
N THR A 40 -16.72 -26.09 0.28
CA THR A 40 -17.36 -25.12 -0.64
C THR A 40 -16.74 -24.92 -2.02
N GLY A 41 -15.50 -25.34 -2.29
CA GLY A 41 -14.91 -25.30 -3.65
C GLY A 41 -14.79 -23.91 -4.30
N ILE A 42 -15.15 -22.82 -3.61
CA ILE A 42 -15.20 -21.44 -4.13
C ILE A 42 -13.89 -20.71 -3.78
N PRO A 43 -13.33 -19.86 -4.66
CA PRO A 43 -12.09 -19.15 -4.37
C PRO A 43 -12.28 -18.15 -3.21
N ARG A 44 -11.37 -18.18 -2.24
CA ARG A 44 -11.33 -17.39 -0.99
C ARG A 44 -11.66 -15.89 -1.13
N TYR A 45 -11.39 -15.30 -2.28
CA TYR A 45 -11.70 -13.89 -2.59
C TYR A 45 -13.20 -13.61 -2.78
N TYR A 46 -13.97 -14.57 -3.33
CA TYR A 46 -15.40 -14.38 -3.61
C TYR A 46 -16.25 -14.36 -2.33
N ASN A 47 -15.89 -15.16 -1.32
CA ASN A 47 -16.57 -15.13 -0.02
C ASN A 47 -16.36 -13.78 0.67
N PHE A 48 -15.15 -13.22 0.58
CA PHE A 48 -14.88 -11.88 1.10
C PHE A 48 -15.62 -10.78 0.31
N HIS A 49 -15.73 -10.94 -1.01
CA HIS A 49 -16.44 -10.00 -1.88
C HIS A 49 -17.96 -9.95 -1.62
N ASN A 50 -18.56 -11.06 -1.19
CA ASN A 50 -20.00 -11.15 -0.92
C ASN A 50 -20.34 -11.09 0.57
N TRP A 51 -19.39 -10.66 1.41
CA TRP A 51 -19.58 -10.76 2.85
C TRP A 51 -20.54 -9.70 3.42
N PHE A 52 -21.49 -10.18 4.21
CA PHE A 52 -22.43 -9.40 5.02
C PHE A 52 -22.12 -9.57 6.51
N ASP A 53 -21.98 -8.46 7.22
CA ASP A 53 -21.71 -8.42 8.67
C ASP A 53 -22.99 -8.03 9.40
N ASP A 54 -23.55 -8.99 10.13
CA ASP A 54 -24.75 -8.89 10.95
C ASP A 54 -24.46 -8.28 12.34
N ARG A 55 -23.19 -8.20 12.74
CA ARG A 55 -22.76 -7.68 14.05
C ARG A 55 -22.50 -6.18 14.03
N ALA A 56 -22.30 -5.61 12.84
CA ALA A 56 -22.12 -4.18 12.67
C ALA A 56 -23.48 -3.50 12.41
N TRP A 57 -23.68 -2.29 12.94
CA TRP A 57 -24.87 -1.48 12.66
C TRP A 57 -26.20 -2.18 12.98
N TYR A 58 -26.34 -2.69 14.20
CA TYR A 58 -27.63 -3.24 14.65
C TYR A 58 -28.73 -2.16 14.56
N PRO A 59 -29.90 -2.45 13.97
CA PRO A 59 -30.41 -3.76 13.49
C PRO A 59 -30.20 -4.05 11.98
N LEU A 60 -29.59 -3.14 11.22
CA LEU A 60 -29.53 -3.19 9.74
C LEU A 60 -28.43 -4.11 9.18
N GLY A 61 -27.35 -4.33 9.92
CA GLY A 61 -26.17 -5.00 9.38
C GLY A 61 -25.41 -4.11 8.38
N ARG A 62 -24.34 -4.64 7.80
CA ARG A 62 -23.55 -3.95 6.77
C ARG A 62 -22.97 -4.91 5.74
N ILE A 63 -23.22 -4.64 4.46
CA ILE A 63 -22.54 -5.30 3.34
C ILE A 63 -21.11 -4.77 3.27
N ILE A 64 -20.11 -5.62 3.46
CA ILE A 64 -18.71 -5.18 3.55
C ILE A 64 -18.01 -5.19 2.21
N GLY A 65 -18.28 -6.23 1.41
CA GLY A 65 -17.59 -6.41 0.15
C GLY A 65 -17.70 -5.21 -0.80
N GLY A 66 -18.82 -4.49 -0.77
CA GLY A 66 -19.05 -3.27 -1.56
C GLY A 66 -18.75 -1.94 -0.86
N THR A 67 -18.52 -1.92 0.46
CA THR A 67 -18.40 -0.66 1.23
C THR A 67 -16.99 -0.39 1.77
N ILE A 68 -16.00 -1.25 1.48
CA ILE A 68 -14.63 -1.11 1.97
C ILE A 68 -13.63 -1.19 0.81
N TYR A 69 -12.61 -0.34 0.84
CA TYR A 69 -11.43 -0.49 0.00
C TYR A 69 -10.62 -1.71 0.42
N ARG A 70 -10.54 -2.69 -0.48
CA ARG A 70 -9.94 -4.01 -0.20
C ARG A 70 -8.41 -4.03 -0.28
N GLY A 71 -7.78 -2.95 -0.75
CA GLY A 71 -6.35 -2.89 -1.05
C GLY A 71 -5.45 -3.22 0.15
N LEU A 72 -5.70 -2.59 1.31
CA LEU A 72 -4.91 -2.80 2.53
C LEU A 72 -4.97 -4.26 3.03
N MET A 73 -6.15 -4.89 2.91
CA MET A 73 -6.33 -6.28 3.33
C MET A 73 -5.66 -7.27 2.37
N LEU A 74 -5.69 -6.98 1.07
CA LEU A 74 -5.07 -7.83 0.07
C LEU A 74 -3.54 -7.79 0.17
N THR A 75 -2.95 -6.61 0.44
CA THR A 75 -1.50 -6.44 0.53
C THR A 75 -0.93 -7.11 1.78
N SER A 76 -1.56 -6.94 2.94
CA SER A 76 -1.21 -7.69 4.16
C SER A 76 -1.34 -9.20 3.95
N ALA A 77 -2.39 -9.65 3.24
CA ALA A 77 -2.60 -11.06 2.96
C ALA A 77 -1.50 -11.66 2.06
N LEU A 78 -1.13 -10.92 1.03
CA LEU A 78 -0.05 -11.29 0.11
C LEU A 78 1.29 -11.39 0.85
N ILE A 79 1.62 -10.39 1.67
CA ILE A 79 2.87 -10.37 2.44
C ILE A 79 2.97 -11.58 3.38
N HIS A 80 1.89 -11.91 4.10
CA HIS A 80 1.86 -13.09 4.97
C HIS A 80 2.03 -14.39 4.17
N ARG A 81 1.39 -14.53 3.00
CA ARG A 81 1.55 -15.72 2.15
C ARG A 81 2.98 -15.88 1.64
N ILE A 82 3.64 -14.78 1.26
CA ILE A 82 5.05 -14.80 0.86
C ILE A 82 5.93 -15.22 2.05
N LEU A 83 5.72 -14.65 3.23
CA LEU A 83 6.48 -15.01 4.43
C LEU A 83 6.31 -16.48 4.82
N HIS A 84 5.08 -16.98 4.75
CA HIS A 84 4.76 -18.37 5.01
C HIS A 84 5.38 -19.31 3.96
N PHE A 85 5.47 -18.89 2.69
CA PHE A 85 6.17 -19.65 1.65
C PHE A 85 7.68 -19.77 1.94
N VAL A 86 8.27 -18.74 2.56
CA VAL A 86 9.67 -18.73 3.02
C VAL A 86 9.85 -19.43 4.38
N HIS A 87 8.83 -20.15 4.87
CA HIS A 87 8.82 -20.85 6.16
C HIS A 87 8.99 -19.93 7.38
N PHE A 88 8.69 -18.64 7.25
CA PHE A 88 8.70 -17.70 8.36
C PHE A 88 7.28 -17.51 8.89
N THR A 89 6.95 -18.22 9.98
CA THR A 89 5.60 -18.25 10.57
C THR A 89 5.43 -17.09 11.56
N LEU A 90 5.07 -15.90 11.06
CA LEU A 90 4.62 -14.78 11.89
C LEU A 90 3.12 -14.80 12.10
N HIS A 91 2.68 -14.36 13.27
CA HIS A 91 1.29 -13.99 13.48
C HIS A 91 0.90 -12.79 12.60
N VAL A 92 -0.29 -12.83 12.00
CA VAL A 92 -0.78 -11.76 11.11
C VAL A 92 -0.85 -10.40 11.83
N ARG A 93 -1.06 -10.38 13.15
CA ARG A 93 -1.02 -9.14 13.95
C ARG A 93 0.30 -8.40 13.77
N GLU A 94 1.43 -9.10 13.85
CA GLU A 94 2.75 -8.47 13.73
C GLU A 94 2.95 -7.89 12.33
N ILE A 95 2.45 -8.59 11.30
CA ILE A 95 2.48 -8.09 9.92
C ILE A 95 1.67 -6.80 9.80
N CYS A 96 0.45 -6.76 10.34
CA CYS A 96 -0.39 -5.55 10.32
C CYS A 96 0.25 -4.39 11.08
N VAL A 97 0.92 -4.64 12.21
CA VAL A 97 1.59 -3.61 13.01
C VAL A 97 2.77 -2.99 12.25
N PHE A 98 3.57 -3.79 11.54
CA PHE A 98 4.76 -3.31 10.83
C PHE A 98 4.51 -2.86 9.38
N LEU A 99 3.33 -3.15 8.82
CA LEU A 99 3.00 -2.86 7.43
C LEU A 99 3.16 -1.37 7.06
N ALA A 100 2.67 -0.46 7.90
CA ALA A 100 2.77 0.98 7.66
C ALA A 100 4.23 1.47 7.66
N SER A 101 5.07 0.91 8.54
CA SER A 101 6.50 1.23 8.61
C SER A 101 7.28 0.69 7.41
N LEU A 102 6.88 -0.48 6.89
CA LEU A 102 7.45 -1.06 5.68
C LEU A 102 7.12 -0.20 4.45
N PHE A 103 5.85 0.16 4.25
CA PHE A 103 5.47 1.01 3.12
C PHE A 103 6.08 2.40 3.18
N SER A 104 6.22 2.97 4.38
CA SER A 104 6.99 4.18 4.61
C SER A 104 8.40 4.13 4.05
N SER A 105 9.08 3.00 4.19
CA SER A 105 10.46 2.86 3.74
C SER A 105 10.52 2.89 2.23
N PHE A 106 9.55 2.25 1.56
CA PHE A 106 9.39 2.34 0.12
C PHE A 106 9.00 3.75 -0.35
N THR A 107 8.23 4.50 0.44
CA THR A 107 7.89 5.89 0.10
C THR A 107 9.12 6.77 -0.04
N VAL A 108 10.11 6.62 0.84
CA VAL A 108 11.39 7.35 0.74
C VAL A 108 12.11 7.04 -0.58
N LEU A 109 12.12 5.78 -1.00
CA LEU A 109 12.73 5.36 -2.28
C LEU A 109 11.98 5.96 -3.47
N ILE A 110 10.65 5.92 -3.47
CA ILE A 110 9.85 6.51 -4.55
C ILE A 110 10.02 8.02 -4.62
N THR A 111 10.07 8.72 -3.48
CA THR A 111 10.34 10.17 -3.44
C THR A 111 11.71 10.50 -4.02
N TYR A 112 12.74 9.70 -3.72
CA TYR A 112 14.06 9.88 -4.33
C TYR A 112 13.99 9.82 -5.86
N VAL A 113 13.41 8.75 -6.40
CA VAL A 113 13.34 8.55 -7.86
C VAL A 113 12.45 9.61 -8.51
N LEU A 114 11.33 9.98 -7.89
CA LEU A 114 10.44 11.05 -8.37
C LEU A 114 11.16 12.38 -8.50
N THR A 115 11.88 12.82 -7.47
CA THR A 115 12.57 14.11 -7.48
C THR A 115 13.81 14.09 -8.38
N LYS A 116 14.46 12.94 -8.53
CA LYS A 116 15.56 12.74 -9.48
C LYS A 116 15.12 13.02 -10.93
N GLU A 117 13.94 12.58 -11.35
CA GLU A 117 13.43 12.84 -12.71
C GLU A 117 13.15 14.34 -12.96
N LEU A 118 12.96 15.15 -11.91
CA LEU A 118 12.64 16.58 -12.07
C LEU A 118 13.87 17.47 -12.19
N LYS A 119 14.99 17.08 -11.58
CA LYS A 119 16.19 17.92 -11.52
C LYS A 119 17.46 17.10 -11.49
N ASP A 120 17.99 16.84 -10.29
CA ASP A 120 19.31 16.24 -10.07
C ASP A 120 19.26 15.21 -8.93
N ASP A 121 20.25 14.31 -8.91
CA ASP A 121 20.41 13.29 -7.86
C ASP A 121 20.52 13.90 -6.45
N ALA A 122 21.17 15.06 -6.32
CA ALA A 122 21.28 15.78 -5.06
C ALA A 122 19.92 16.28 -4.54
N ALA A 123 19.06 16.78 -5.44
CA ALA A 123 17.70 17.17 -5.09
C ALA A 123 16.88 15.95 -4.64
N GLY A 124 17.07 14.80 -5.30
CA GLY A 124 16.46 13.53 -4.90
C GLY A 124 16.83 13.11 -3.48
N LEU A 125 18.12 13.12 -3.14
CA LEU A 125 18.59 12.71 -1.81
C LEU A 125 18.08 13.65 -0.71
N THR A 126 18.09 14.96 -0.96
CA THR A 126 17.55 15.93 0.01
C THR A 126 16.06 15.73 0.25
N ALA A 127 15.24 15.59 -0.82
CA ALA A 127 13.81 15.31 -0.69
C ALA A 127 13.52 14.00 0.06
N ALA A 128 14.28 12.93 -0.25
CA ALA A 128 14.17 11.64 0.42
C ALA A 128 14.50 11.74 1.92
N SER A 129 15.53 12.51 2.29
CA SER A 129 15.89 12.73 3.70
C SER A 129 14.82 13.52 4.47
N MET A 130 14.19 14.50 3.81
CA MET A 130 13.13 15.32 4.43
C MET A 130 11.86 14.51 4.67
N ILE A 131 11.40 13.73 3.69
CA ILE A 131 10.17 12.91 3.85
C ILE A 131 10.36 11.76 4.86
N ALA A 132 11.58 11.29 5.07
CA ALA A 132 11.87 10.26 6.06
C ALA A 132 11.51 10.72 7.49
N ILE A 133 11.79 11.99 7.81
CA ILE A 133 11.69 12.57 9.16
C ILE A 133 10.44 13.46 9.33
N VAL A 134 9.73 13.80 8.26
CA VAL A 134 8.61 14.74 8.32
C VAL A 134 7.51 14.28 9.32
N PRO A 135 7.20 15.07 10.36
CA PRO A 135 6.31 14.64 11.43
C PRO A 135 4.88 14.39 10.96
N GLY A 136 4.42 15.16 9.96
CA GLY A 136 3.07 15.01 9.40
C GLY A 136 2.84 13.69 8.65
N TYR A 137 3.91 13.07 8.12
CA TYR A 137 3.82 11.72 7.55
C TYR A 137 4.01 10.66 8.63
N ILE A 138 4.95 10.88 9.57
CA ILE A 138 5.19 9.97 10.68
C ILE A 138 3.93 9.73 11.50
N SER A 139 3.11 10.77 11.77
CA SER A 139 1.87 10.63 12.56
C SER A 139 0.86 9.63 11.98
N ARG A 140 0.88 9.40 10.66
CA ARG A 140 -0.06 8.53 9.94
C ARG A 140 0.51 7.14 9.59
N SER A 141 1.74 6.87 10.02
CA SER A 141 2.50 5.69 9.59
C SER A 141 3.39 5.15 10.69
N VAL A 142 3.00 5.41 11.94
CA VAL A 142 3.62 4.83 13.13
C VAL A 142 3.36 3.32 13.12
N ALA A 143 4.33 2.53 13.57
CA ALA A 143 4.11 1.11 13.77
C ALA A 143 2.93 0.88 14.74
N GLY A 144 1.95 0.08 14.32
CA GLY A 144 0.68 -0.11 15.04
C GLY A 144 -0.47 0.78 14.56
N SER A 145 -0.24 1.74 13.65
CA SER A 145 -1.32 2.44 12.95
C SER A 145 -1.63 1.70 11.64
N TYR A 146 -2.70 0.91 11.65
CA TYR A 146 -3.13 0.09 10.52
C TYR A 146 -4.29 0.76 9.78
N ASP A 147 -3.96 1.82 9.05
CA ASP A 147 -4.92 2.62 8.28
C ASP A 147 -4.52 2.70 6.79
N ASN A 148 -5.48 3.05 5.95
CA ASN A 148 -5.32 3.15 4.50
C ASN A 148 -4.38 4.30 4.08
N GLU A 149 -4.19 5.30 4.94
CA GLU A 149 -3.34 6.47 4.64
C GLU A 149 -1.87 6.07 4.43
N GLY A 150 -1.37 5.07 5.17
CA GLY A 150 0.01 4.62 5.08
C GLY A 150 0.39 4.07 3.70
N ILE A 151 -0.53 3.32 3.07
CA ILE A 151 -0.31 2.77 1.72
C ILE A 151 -0.72 3.75 0.62
N ALA A 152 -1.74 4.58 0.86
CA ALA A 152 -2.23 5.56 -0.12
C ALA A 152 -1.14 6.56 -0.52
N ILE A 153 -0.33 7.05 0.43
CA ILE A 153 0.75 8.02 0.15
C ILE A 153 1.81 7.43 -0.78
N LEU A 154 2.18 6.17 -0.58
CA LEU A 154 3.08 5.46 -1.49
C LEU A 154 2.48 5.36 -2.89
N CYS A 155 1.25 4.86 -3.01
CA CYS A 155 0.59 4.67 -4.30
C CYS A 155 0.42 5.99 -5.06
N MET A 156 0.10 7.07 -4.34
CA MET A 156 -0.01 8.42 -4.90
C MET A 156 1.32 8.89 -5.49
N LEU A 157 2.42 8.84 -4.71
CA LEU A 157 3.74 9.24 -5.20
C LEU A 157 4.24 8.37 -6.35
N PHE A 158 3.96 7.06 -6.29
CA PHE A 158 4.29 6.16 -7.38
C PHE A 158 3.52 6.48 -8.67
N THR A 159 2.25 6.86 -8.54
CA THR A 159 1.43 7.28 -9.69
C THR A 159 1.96 8.57 -10.30
N TYR A 160 2.35 9.55 -9.46
CA TYR A 160 3.00 10.78 -9.94
C TYR A 160 4.34 10.51 -10.61
N TYR A 161 5.12 9.57 -10.09
CA TYR A 161 6.37 9.16 -10.72
C TYR A 161 6.14 8.60 -12.12
N LEU A 162 5.23 7.62 -12.25
CA LEU A 162 4.90 7.04 -13.55
C LEU A 162 4.33 8.09 -14.51
N TRP A 163 3.50 9.01 -14.02
CA TRP A 163 2.92 10.08 -14.82
C TRP A 163 3.98 11.02 -15.42
N ILE A 164 4.91 11.50 -14.59
CA ILE A 164 6.00 12.38 -15.04
C ILE A 164 6.91 11.64 -16.01
N LYS A 165 7.24 10.38 -15.70
CA LYS A 165 8.09 9.55 -16.55
C LYS A 165 7.47 9.31 -17.91
N PHE A 166 6.17 9.01 -17.95
CA PHE A 166 5.43 8.83 -19.19
C PHE A 166 5.38 10.14 -20.00
N SER A 167 5.08 11.26 -19.34
CA SER A 167 5.00 12.57 -20.01
C SER A 167 6.35 12.98 -20.61
N SER A 168 7.46 12.78 -19.88
CA SER A 168 8.80 13.07 -20.38
C SER A 168 9.19 12.20 -21.58
N PHE A 169 8.75 10.93 -21.58
CA PHE A 169 8.97 10.03 -22.70
C PHE A 169 8.27 10.53 -23.98
N THR A 170 7.00 10.92 -23.89
CA THR A 170 6.22 11.46 -25.02
C THR A 170 6.83 12.73 -25.62
N PHE A 171 7.33 13.66 -24.80
CA PHE A 171 7.98 14.88 -25.31
C PHE A 171 9.26 14.57 -26.10
N THR A 172 10.03 13.57 -25.67
CA THR A 172 11.28 13.20 -26.33
C THR A 172 11.01 12.61 -27.72
N GLU A 173 10.03 11.72 -27.83
CA GLU A 173 9.61 11.11 -29.10
C GLU A 173 9.01 12.15 -30.06
N ALA A 174 8.14 13.03 -29.56
CA ALA A 174 7.57 14.12 -30.36
C ALA A 174 8.63 15.11 -30.87
N SER A 175 9.67 15.39 -30.07
CA SER A 175 10.81 16.20 -30.52
C SER A 175 11.66 15.50 -31.58
N GLY A 176 11.86 14.18 -31.46
CA GLY A 176 12.57 13.36 -32.43
C GLY A 176 11.86 13.31 -33.79
N ASP A 177 10.53 13.17 -33.77
CA ASP A 177 9.70 13.17 -34.98
C ASP A 177 9.61 14.55 -35.64
N SER A 178 9.62 15.63 -34.85
CA SER A 178 9.65 16.99 -35.39
C SER A 178 10.97 17.29 -36.09
N ILE A 179 12.09 16.80 -35.54
CA ILE A 179 13.43 16.96 -36.12
C ILE A 179 13.58 16.11 -37.38
N SER A 180 13.15 14.83 -37.35
CA SER A 180 13.20 13.96 -38.53
C SER A 180 12.27 14.44 -39.65
N GLY A 181 11.11 14.99 -39.31
CA GLY A 181 10.23 15.72 -40.23
C GLY A 181 10.94 16.91 -40.85
N PHE A 182 11.56 17.79 -40.05
CA PHE A 182 12.25 18.98 -40.57
C PHE A 182 13.42 18.66 -41.52
N TYR A 183 14.22 17.65 -41.19
CA TYR A 183 15.31 17.19 -42.06
C TYR A 183 14.84 16.37 -43.27
N GLY A 184 13.68 15.71 -43.18
CA GLY A 184 13.08 14.97 -44.30
C GLY A 184 12.47 15.85 -45.40
N ILE A 185 12.03 17.07 -45.06
CA ILE A 185 11.45 18.02 -46.05
C ILE A 185 12.52 18.88 -46.71
N SER A 186 13.69 19.06 -46.09
CA SER A 186 14.76 19.92 -46.60
C SER A 186 15.75 19.20 -47.56
N GLY A 187 15.52 17.91 -47.83
CA GLY A 187 16.35 17.07 -48.71
C GLY A 187 15.73 16.75 -50.09
N ILE A 188 14.68 17.46 -50.48
CA ILE A 188 14.04 17.43 -51.81
C ILE A 188 14.20 18.81 -52.44
#